data_AF-A0A5C9DY46-F1
#
_entry.id   AF-A0A5C9DY46-F1
#
_cell.length_a   1.000
_cell.length_b   1.000
_cell.length_c   1.000
_cell.angle_alpha   90.00
_cell.angle_beta   90.00
_cell.angle_gamma   90.00
#
_symmetry.space_group_name_H-M   'P 1'
#
loop_
_entity.id
_entity.type
_entity.pdbx_description
1 polymer ?
#
loop_
_entity_poly.entity_id
_entity_poly.type
_entity_poly.pdbx_seq_one_letter_code
_entity_poly.pdbx_strand_id
1 'polypeptide(L)'
;MRELRSFLNKVLLVKRDLKYVYYSSREENKKADAKQLVVQAITIQKSIEKLLSLTSQSRLGRKLLEDRKAELLLKKWEKGLPRRVKDYKDKAKKLRSEHLRKFYDAILQYMDTILEELVSWTEDIQTLKDIPKVPKDR
;
A
#
# COMPACT_ATOMS: atom_id res chain seq x y z
N MET A 1 14.94 -3.38 3.90
CA MET A 1 13.75 -4.27 4.11
C MET A 1 13.00 -3.99 5.41
N ARG A 2 13.66 -3.44 6.44
CA ARG A 2 12.99 -3.01 7.68
C ARG A 2 11.85 -2.04 7.40
N GLU A 3 12.03 -1.18 6.41
CA GLU A 3 11.11 -0.14 5.95
C GLU A 3 9.86 -0.75 5.33
N LEU A 4 10.00 -1.83 4.56
CA LEU A 4 8.87 -2.54 3.98
C LEU A 4 8.01 -3.19 5.08
N ARG A 5 8.64 -3.76 6.11
CA ARG A 5 7.95 -4.26 7.30
C ARG A 5 7.31 -3.14 8.13
N SER A 6 8.00 -2.02 8.28
CA SER A 6 7.47 -0.83 8.96
C SER A 6 6.22 -0.32 8.26
N PHE A 7 6.27 -0.20 6.93
CA PHE A 7 5.16 0.23 6.12
C PHE A 7 4.00 -0.77 6.16
N LEU A 8 4.26 -2.08 6.12
CA LEU A 8 3.24 -3.11 6.32
C LEU A 8 2.48 -2.92 7.65
N ASN A 9 3.20 -2.67 8.74
CA ASN A 9 2.58 -2.41 10.04
C ASN A 9 1.67 -1.18 10.00
N LYS A 10 2.08 -0.10 9.30
CA LYS A 10 1.20 1.06 9.09
C LYS A 10 -0.02 0.74 8.24
N VAL A 11 0.12 -0.06 7.19
CA VAL A 11 -1.01 -0.50 6.34
C VAL A 11 -2.01 -1.31 7.15
N LEU A 12 -1.56 -2.17 8.07
CA LEU A 12 -2.44 -2.91 8.97
C LEU A 12 -3.24 -1.99 9.91
N LEU A 13 -2.60 -0.93 10.43
CA LEU A 13 -3.28 0.09 11.24
C LEU A 13 -4.30 0.88 10.42
N VAL A 14 -3.91 1.32 9.22
CA VAL A 14 -4.78 1.99 8.24
C VAL A 14 -6.02 1.14 7.92
N LYS A 15 -5.81 -0.15 7.61
CA LYS A 15 -6.89 -1.09 7.34
C LYS A 15 -7.86 -1.19 8.52
N ARG A 16 -7.34 -1.26 9.76
CA ARG A 16 -8.17 -1.28 10.97
C ARG A 16 -9.00 -0.01 11.12
N ASP A 17 -8.39 1.16 10.87
CA ASP A 17 -9.08 2.44 10.96
C ASP A 17 -10.18 2.59 9.89
N LEU A 18 -9.93 2.14 8.66
CA LEU A 18 -10.93 2.13 7.59
C LEU A 18 -12.07 1.15 7.89
N LYS A 19 -11.77 -0.04 8.43
CA LYS A 19 -12.79 -0.99 8.90
C LYS A 19 -13.67 -0.36 9.99
N TYR A 20 -13.09 0.41 10.90
CA TYR A 20 -13.88 1.14 11.89
C TYR A 20 -14.87 2.10 11.24
N VAL A 21 -14.46 2.89 10.24
CA VAL A 21 -15.38 3.77 9.49
C VAL A 21 -16.47 2.96 8.80
N TYR A 22 -16.12 1.86 8.14
CA TYR A 22 -17.08 0.97 7.47
C TYR A 22 -18.14 0.42 8.43
N TYR A 23 -17.74 -0.13 9.58
CA TYR A 23 -18.66 -0.73 10.53
C TYR A 23 -19.43 0.28 11.39
N SER A 24 -18.91 1.51 11.55
CA SER A 24 -19.58 2.56 12.32
C SER A 24 -20.52 3.43 11.49
N SER A 25 -20.40 3.40 10.16
CA SER A 25 -21.28 4.18 9.27
C SER A 25 -22.64 3.53 9.09
N ARG A 26 -23.70 4.33 9.23
CA ARG A 26 -25.08 3.97 8.86
C ARG A 26 -25.48 4.50 7.49
N GLU A 27 -24.71 5.44 6.94
CA GLU A 27 -24.95 6.04 5.62
C GLU A 27 -24.32 5.16 4.55
N GLU A 28 -25.11 4.73 3.58
CA GLU A 28 -24.71 3.71 2.60
C GLU A 28 -23.55 4.18 1.72
N ASN A 29 -23.57 5.44 1.27
CA ASN A 29 -22.50 6.00 0.45
C ASN A 29 -21.15 6.03 1.19
N LYS A 30 -21.14 6.48 2.46
CA LYS A 30 -19.93 6.45 3.30
C LYS A 30 -19.42 5.03 3.52
N LYS A 31 -20.35 4.08 3.66
CA LYS A 31 -20.04 2.67 3.86
C LYS A 31 -19.44 2.06 2.59
N ALA A 32 -19.97 2.37 1.42
CA ALA A 32 -19.42 1.95 0.12
C ALA A 32 -17.99 2.51 -0.07
N ASP A 33 -17.78 3.80 0.18
CA ASP A 33 -16.48 4.45 0.11
C ASP A 33 -15.46 3.79 1.05
N ALA A 34 -15.83 3.63 2.33
CA ALA A 34 -14.97 2.99 3.32
C ALA A 34 -14.66 1.53 2.95
N LYS A 35 -15.64 0.78 2.41
CA LYS A 35 -15.45 -0.60 1.95
C LYS A 35 -14.39 -0.66 0.84
N GLN A 36 -14.46 0.22 -0.15
CA GLN A 36 -13.48 0.25 -1.23
C GLN A 36 -12.08 0.59 -0.71
N LEU A 37 -11.95 1.56 0.19
CA LEU A 37 -10.66 1.86 0.84
C LEU A 37 -10.12 0.68 1.64
N VAL A 38 -10.98 -0.11 2.31
CA VAL A 38 -10.58 -1.34 3.00
C VAL A 38 -10.05 -2.39 2.01
N VAL A 39 -10.74 -2.58 0.87
CA VAL A 39 -10.29 -3.50 -0.18
C VAL A 39 -8.92 -3.07 -0.70
N GLN A 40 -8.74 -1.78 -1.00
CA GLN A 40 -7.48 -1.25 -1.50
C GLN A 40 -6.34 -1.42 -0.48
N ALA A 41 -6.60 -1.18 0.81
CA ALA A 41 -5.62 -1.44 1.87
C ALA A 41 -5.23 -2.93 1.98
N ILE A 42 -6.18 -3.85 1.76
CA ILE A 42 -5.90 -5.30 1.72
C ILE A 42 -5.04 -5.65 0.51
N THR A 43 -5.31 -5.08 -0.66
CA THR A 43 -4.51 -5.30 -1.86
C THR A 43 -3.07 -4.82 -1.66
N ILE A 44 -2.87 -3.61 -1.13
CA ILE A 44 -1.55 -3.09 -0.76
C ILE A 44 -0.84 -4.02 0.23
N GLN A 45 -1.55 -4.48 1.28
CA GLN A 45 -0.99 -5.42 2.25
C GLN A 45 -0.44 -6.68 1.55
N LYS A 46 -1.24 -7.31 0.69
CA LYS A 46 -0.84 -8.52 -0.04
C LYS A 46 0.36 -8.27 -0.97
N SER A 47 0.39 -7.13 -1.66
CA SER A 47 1.54 -6.76 -2.51
C SER A 47 2.82 -6.59 -1.69
N ILE A 48 2.74 -5.96 -0.51
CA ILE A 48 3.88 -5.83 0.40
C ILE A 48 4.35 -7.21 0.92
N GLU A 49 3.43 -8.09 1.30
CA GLU A 49 3.75 -9.45 1.74
C GLU A 49 4.43 -10.26 0.62
N LYS A 50 3.95 -10.13 -0.62
CA LYS A 50 4.58 -10.75 -1.80
C LYS A 50 6.02 -10.22 -1.99
N LEU A 51 6.23 -8.90 -1.94
CA LEU A 51 7.56 -8.30 -2.02
C LEU A 51 8.49 -8.75 -0.88
N LEU A 52 7.99 -8.84 0.36
CA LEU A 52 8.75 -9.38 1.49
C LEU A 52 9.21 -10.82 1.23
N SER A 53 8.36 -11.65 0.63
CA SER A 53 8.70 -13.02 0.25
C SER A 53 9.75 -13.06 -0.87
N LEU A 54 9.57 -12.29 -1.94
CA LEU A 54 10.51 -12.26 -3.07
C LEU A 54 11.92 -11.78 -2.65
N THR A 55 11.98 -10.77 -1.81
CA THR A 55 13.24 -10.17 -1.32
C THR A 55 13.92 -11.00 -0.22
N SER A 56 13.18 -11.88 0.48
CA SER A 56 13.78 -12.83 1.42
C SER A 56 14.45 -13.98 0.67
N GLN A 57 13.85 -14.41 -0.45
CA GLN A 57 14.32 -15.51 -1.29
C GLN A 57 15.43 -15.13 -2.27
N SER A 58 15.59 -13.84 -2.60
CA SER A 58 16.52 -13.40 -3.65
C SER A 58 17.31 -12.15 -3.28
N ARG A 59 18.64 -12.22 -3.45
CA ARG A 59 19.53 -11.04 -3.37
C ARG A 59 19.21 -10.01 -4.46
N LEU A 60 18.79 -10.48 -5.64
CA LEU A 60 18.36 -9.63 -6.76
C LEU A 60 17.20 -8.72 -6.34
N GLY A 61 16.21 -9.28 -5.63
CA GLY A 61 15.04 -8.53 -5.18
C GLY A 61 15.42 -7.39 -4.22
N ARG A 62 16.39 -7.61 -3.33
CA ARG A 62 16.89 -6.54 -2.44
C ARG A 62 17.60 -5.45 -3.22
N LYS A 63 18.52 -5.85 -4.12
CA LYS A 63 19.27 -4.91 -4.95
C LYS A 63 18.34 -4.06 -5.82
N LEU A 64 17.32 -4.67 -6.42
CA LEU A 64 16.33 -3.95 -7.23
C LEU A 64 15.60 -2.87 -6.43
N LEU A 65 15.16 -3.19 -5.22
CA LEU A 65 14.50 -2.21 -4.35
C LEU A 65 15.44 -1.07 -3.92
N GLU A 66 16.73 -1.37 -3.74
CA GLU A 66 17.76 -0.35 -3.49
C GLU A 66 17.93 0.56 -4.72
N ASP A 67 18.04 -0.01 -5.92
CA ASP A 67 18.18 0.72 -7.19
C ASP A 67 16.95 1.61 -7.47
N ARG A 68 15.74 1.11 -7.16
CA ARG A 68 14.48 1.86 -7.24
C ARG A 68 14.33 2.93 -6.13
N LYS A 69 15.29 3.05 -5.21
CA LYS A 69 15.22 3.93 -4.03
C LYS A 69 13.94 3.70 -3.22
N ALA A 70 13.48 2.45 -3.15
CA ALA A 70 12.23 2.06 -2.51
C ALA A 70 12.15 2.54 -1.05
N GLU A 71 13.28 2.63 -0.36
CA GLU A 71 13.38 3.15 1.01
C GLU A 71 12.76 4.56 1.17
N LEU A 72 13.04 5.46 0.23
CA LEU A 72 12.53 6.84 0.26
C LEU A 72 11.02 6.87 0.06
N LEU A 73 10.53 6.09 -0.89
CA LEU A 73 9.10 5.98 -1.19
C LEU A 73 8.35 5.35 -0.01
N LEU A 74 8.88 4.26 0.57
CA LEU A 74 8.31 3.62 1.75
C LEU A 74 8.24 4.58 2.94
N LYS A 75 9.29 5.36 3.21
CA LYS A 75 9.27 6.40 4.26
C LYS A 75 8.23 7.49 3.99
N LYS A 76 8.06 7.91 2.73
CA LYS A 76 7.04 8.87 2.31
C LYS A 76 5.63 8.31 2.55
N TRP A 77 5.39 7.07 2.13
CA TRP A 77 4.09 6.41 2.30
C TRP A 77 3.79 6.09 3.76
N GLU A 78 4.78 5.71 4.56
CA GLU A 78 4.67 5.45 6.00
C GLU A 78 4.12 6.66 6.76
N LYS A 79 4.53 7.87 6.35
CA LYS A 79 4.01 9.12 6.91
C LYS A 79 2.70 9.54 6.25
N GLY A 80 2.60 9.39 4.93
CA GLY A 80 1.54 9.95 4.11
C GLY A 80 0.20 9.22 4.21
N LEU A 81 0.22 7.88 4.17
CA LEU A 81 -1.01 7.08 4.15
C LEU A 81 -1.76 7.14 5.49
N PRO A 82 -1.11 6.90 6.66
CA PRO A 82 -1.81 6.93 7.94
C PRO A 82 -2.40 8.31 8.25
N ARG A 83 -1.70 9.39 7.89
CA ARG A 83 -2.20 10.76 8.09
C ARG A 83 -3.50 10.99 7.33
N ARG A 84 -3.53 10.69 6.02
CA ARG A 84 -4.74 10.90 5.20
C ARG A 84 -5.92 10.06 5.70
N VAL A 85 -5.66 8.80 6.05
CA VAL A 85 -6.70 7.89 6.57
C VAL A 85 -7.23 8.36 7.92
N LYS A 86 -6.36 8.84 8.81
CA LYS A 86 -6.77 9.46 10.07
C LYS A 86 -7.64 10.69 9.82
N ASP A 87 -7.22 11.57 8.92
CA ASP A 87 -7.99 12.77 8.55
C ASP A 87 -9.38 12.36 8.01
N TYR A 88 -9.47 11.39 7.12
CA TYR A 88 -10.74 10.86 6.63
C TYR A 88 -11.61 10.26 7.74
N LYS A 89 -11.04 9.45 8.63
CA LYS A 89 -11.75 8.88 9.79
C LYS A 89 -12.32 9.97 10.70
N ASP A 90 -11.55 11.03 10.96
CA ASP A 90 -11.98 12.14 11.81
C ASP A 90 -13.06 12.99 11.12
N LYS A 91 -12.97 13.17 9.80
CA LYS A 91 -13.97 13.88 8.99
C LYS A 91 -15.24 13.06 8.77
N ALA A 92 -15.16 11.74 8.68
CA ALA A 92 -16.31 10.85 8.48
C ALA A 92 -17.35 10.96 9.61
N LYS A 93 -16.90 11.31 10.82
CA LYS A 93 -17.76 11.56 11.99
C LYS A 93 -18.53 12.89 11.92
N LYS A 94 -18.05 13.85 11.13
CA LYS A 94 -18.51 15.25 11.15
C LYS A 94 -19.19 15.68 9.85
N LEU A 95 -18.75 15.14 8.72
CA LEU A 95 -19.19 15.56 7.39
C LEU A 95 -20.29 14.65 6.84
N ARG A 96 -21.14 15.20 5.97
CA ARG A 96 -22.03 14.42 5.09
C ARG A 96 -21.24 13.75 3.96
N SER A 97 -21.78 12.69 3.35
CA SER A 97 -21.04 11.87 2.35
C SER A 97 -20.49 12.69 1.18
N GLU A 98 -21.28 13.61 0.64
CA GLU A 98 -20.92 14.52 -0.46
C GLU A 98 -19.61 15.31 -0.20
N HIS A 99 -19.42 15.80 1.02
CA HIS A 99 -18.19 16.51 1.40
C HIS A 99 -17.04 15.57 1.76
N LEU A 100 -17.38 14.38 2.28
CA LEU A 100 -16.41 13.35 2.62
C LEU A 100 -15.77 12.73 1.36
N ARG A 101 -16.50 12.73 0.24
CA ARG A 101 -16.07 12.14 -1.04
C ARG A 101 -14.72 12.67 -1.50
N LYS A 102 -14.46 13.97 -1.37
CA LYS A 102 -13.15 14.59 -1.71
C LYS A 102 -11.98 13.98 -0.95
N PHE A 103 -12.19 13.60 0.31
CA PHE A 103 -11.16 12.94 1.13
C PHE A 103 -10.98 11.48 0.71
N TYR A 104 -12.09 10.80 0.41
CA TYR A 104 -12.07 9.45 -0.13
C TYR A 104 -11.30 9.39 -1.46
N ASP A 105 -11.62 10.26 -2.43
CA ASP A 105 -11.00 10.25 -3.76
C ASP A 105 -9.48 10.49 -3.65
N ALA A 106 -9.08 11.45 -2.80
CA ALA A 106 -7.68 11.75 -2.54
C ALA A 106 -6.92 10.58 -1.87
N ILE A 107 -7.58 9.80 -1.00
CA ILE A 107 -6.96 8.61 -0.39
C ILE A 107 -6.87 7.48 -1.41
N LEU A 108 -7.94 7.26 -2.17
CA LEU A 108 -8.00 6.19 -3.16
C LEU A 108 -6.89 6.38 -4.19
N GLN A 109 -6.80 7.58 -4.79
CA GLN A 109 -5.73 7.91 -5.73
C GLN A 109 -4.33 7.71 -5.12
N TYR A 110 -4.14 8.10 -3.86
CA TYR A 110 -2.86 7.90 -3.17
C TYR A 110 -2.53 6.41 -2.95
N MET A 111 -3.54 5.60 -2.64
CA MET A 111 -3.40 4.15 -2.52
C MET A 111 -3.14 3.48 -3.87
N ASP A 112 -3.76 3.97 -4.94
CA ASP A 112 -3.55 3.47 -6.30
C ASP A 112 -2.11 3.70 -6.75
N THR A 113 -1.55 4.90 -6.54
CA THR A 113 -0.13 5.18 -6.81
C THR A 113 0.80 4.26 -6.02
N ILE A 114 0.47 3.96 -4.75
CA ILE A 114 1.25 3.00 -3.96
C ILE A 114 1.17 1.62 -4.58
N LEU A 115 -0.03 1.18 -4.97
CA LEU A 115 -0.24 -0.15 -5.51
C LEU A 115 0.49 -0.33 -6.86
N GLU A 116 0.40 0.65 -7.75
CA GLU A 116 1.08 0.67 -9.05
C GLU A 116 2.60 0.47 -8.88
N GLU A 117 3.21 1.22 -7.97
CA GLU A 117 4.65 1.08 -7.67
C GLU A 117 4.99 -0.30 -7.09
N LEU A 118 4.20 -0.81 -6.14
CA LEU A 118 4.45 -2.13 -5.55
C LEU A 118 4.31 -3.26 -6.58
N VAL A 119 3.36 -3.14 -7.51
CA VAL A 119 3.17 -4.08 -8.62
C VAL A 119 4.36 -4.01 -9.57
N SER A 120 4.75 -2.81 -10.00
CA SER A 120 5.92 -2.62 -10.87
C SER A 120 7.18 -3.22 -10.26
N TRP A 121 7.46 -3.00 -8.98
CA TRP A 121 8.63 -3.59 -8.32
C TRP A 121 8.55 -5.12 -8.27
N THR A 122 7.34 -5.66 -8.10
CA THR A 122 7.13 -7.11 -8.08
C THR A 122 7.40 -7.72 -9.46
N GLU A 123 6.88 -7.09 -10.51
CA GLU A 123 7.07 -7.51 -11.90
C GLU A 123 8.54 -7.47 -12.28
N ASP A 124 9.25 -6.38 -12.00
CA ASP A 124 10.68 -6.27 -12.30
C ASP A 124 11.50 -7.41 -11.65
N ILE A 125 11.21 -7.73 -10.39
CA ILE A 125 11.91 -8.80 -9.67
C ILE A 125 11.63 -10.16 -10.32
N GLN A 126 10.40 -10.39 -10.78
CA GLN A 126 10.01 -11.62 -11.45
C GLN A 126 10.68 -11.71 -12.84
N THR A 127 10.60 -10.67 -13.66
CA THR A 127 11.25 -10.62 -14.97
C THR A 127 12.75 -10.86 -14.89
N LEU A 128 13.44 -10.22 -13.93
CA LEU A 128 14.88 -10.41 -13.77
C LEU A 128 15.26 -11.78 -13.19
N LYS A 129 14.35 -12.45 -12.49
CA LYS A 129 14.56 -13.83 -12.02
C LYS A 129 14.54 -14.83 -13.19
N ASP A 130 13.75 -14.54 -14.22
CA ASP A 130 13.56 -15.43 -15.37
C ASP A 130 14.66 -15.29 -16.44
N ILE A 131 15.59 -14.32 -16.29
CA ILE A 131 16.74 -14.19 -17.17
C ILE A 131 17.71 -15.38 -16.95
N PRO A 132 18.05 -16.15 -18.01
CA PRO A 132 19.01 -17.23 -17.90
C PRO A 132 20.35 -16.72 -17.39
N LYS A 133 20.91 -17.38 -16.37
CA LYS A 133 22.28 -17.07 -15.94
C LYS A 133 23.24 -17.49 -17.04
N VAL A 134 24.04 -16.55 -17.53
CA VAL A 134 25.16 -16.87 -18.42
C VAL A 134 26.04 -17.91 -17.70
N PRO A 135 26.34 -19.06 -18.34
CA PRO A 135 27.24 -20.04 -17.75
C PRO A 135 28.54 -19.34 -17.37
N LYS A 136 28.98 -19.52 -16.13
CA LYS A 136 30.34 -19.10 -15.77
C LYS A 136 31.27 -20.09 -16.45
N ASP A 137 31.94 -19.65 -17.51
CA ASP A 137 33.10 -20.38 -17.99
C ASP A 137 34.13 -20.43 -16.85
N ARG A 138 34.50 -21.68 -16.56
CA ARG A 138 35.44 -22.24 -15.57
C ARG A 138 36.28 -21.28 -14.73
#